data_AF-A8GQ91-F1
#
_entry.id   AF-A8GQ91-F1
#
_cell.length_a   1.000
_cell.length_b   1.000
_cell.length_c   1.000
_cell.angle_alpha   90.00
_cell.angle_beta   90.00
_cell.angle_gamma   90.00
#
_symmetry.space_group_name_H-M   'P 1'
#
loop_
_entity.id
_entity.type
_entity.pdbx_description
1 polymer ?
#
loop_
_entity_poly.entity_id
_entity_poly.type
_entity_poly.pdbx_seq_one_letter_code
_entity_poly.pdbx_strand_id
1 'polypeptide(L)'
;MNKKLELQKDALQGGAIAILYKDEIIYKTMFGNQRVKSGVITDKTLFLLASVSKSVLATAIALMVDHGSLDFDEKFKLPYLKNIISLLKTHNRLSILRKY
;
A
#
# COMPACT_ATOMS: atom_id res chain seq x y z
N MET A 1 -22.11 -19.44 17.80
CA MET A 1 -20.78 -19.78 18.33
C MET A 1 -19.76 -18.77 17.78
N ASN A 2 -19.73 -17.53 18.33
CA ASN A 2 -18.94 -16.41 17.76
C ASN A 2 -17.89 -15.92 18.77
N LYS A 3 -16.85 -16.71 19.02
CA LYS A 3 -15.83 -16.35 20.02
C LYS A 3 -14.43 -16.79 19.59
N LYS A 4 -13.85 -16.21 18.52
CA LYS A 4 -12.39 -16.23 18.31
C LYS A 4 -11.81 -15.33 17.18
N LEU A 5 -12.23 -14.07 17.08
CA LEU A 5 -11.38 -13.05 16.44
C LEU A 5 -10.84 -12.02 17.44
N GLU A 6 -11.21 -12.14 18.72
CA GLU A 6 -10.62 -11.39 19.83
C GLU A 6 -9.27 -12.01 20.23
N LEU A 7 -8.32 -12.05 19.29
CA LEU A 7 -6.94 -12.43 19.61
C LEU A 7 -6.24 -11.19 20.20
N GLN A 8 -6.06 -11.23 21.53
CA GLN A 8 -5.07 -10.45 22.29
C GLN A 8 -5.12 -8.92 22.12
N LYS A 9 -6.29 -8.31 22.39
CA LYS A 9 -6.46 -6.85 22.40
C LYS A 9 -5.49 -6.12 23.35
N ASP A 10 -5.02 -6.78 24.41
CA ASP A 10 -4.21 -6.13 25.46
C ASP A 10 -2.77 -5.81 25.04
N ALA A 11 -2.24 -6.46 23.99
CA ALA A 11 -0.90 -6.18 23.44
C ALA A 11 -0.92 -5.22 22.24
N LEU A 12 -2.09 -4.97 21.65
CA LEU A 12 -2.25 -4.14 20.46
C LEU A 12 -2.67 -2.72 20.87
N GLN A 13 -1.88 -1.72 20.50
CA GLN A 13 -2.14 -0.32 20.80
C GLN A 13 -3.55 0.12 20.38
N GLY A 14 -4.03 -0.36 19.23
CA GLY A 14 -5.39 -0.18 18.72
C GLY A 14 -5.42 -0.23 17.19
N GLY A 15 -6.61 -0.34 16.59
CA GLY A 15 -6.79 -0.34 15.13
C GLY A 15 -8.22 -0.13 14.67
N ALA A 16 -8.38 0.02 13.36
CA ALA A 16 -9.68 0.09 12.68
C ALA A 16 -9.70 -0.93 11.54
N ILE A 17 -10.83 -1.62 11.37
CA ILE A 17 -11.04 -2.64 10.34
C ILE A 17 -12.36 -2.35 9.64
N ALA A 18 -12.36 -2.38 8.31
CA ALA A 18 -13.55 -2.39 7.48
C ALA A 18 -13.47 -3.56 6.48
N ILE A 19 -14.59 -4.25 6.26
CA ILE A 19 -14.73 -5.30 5.23
C ILE A 19 -15.76 -4.80 4.22
N LEU A 20 -15.37 -4.80 2.95
CA LEU A 20 -16.21 -4.40 1.83
C LEU A 20 -16.60 -5.62 1.01
N TYR A 21 -17.85 -5.69 0.55
CA TYR A 21 -18.35 -6.70 -0.38
C TYR A 21 -19.40 -6.07 -1.28
N LYS A 22 -19.28 -6.26 -2.60
CA LYS A 22 -20.19 -5.64 -3.60
C LYS A 22 -20.39 -4.14 -3.37
N ASP A 23 -19.28 -3.41 -3.26
CA ASP A 23 -19.25 -1.96 -3.08
C ASP A 23 -19.88 -1.45 -1.77
N GLU A 24 -20.25 -2.34 -0.84
CA GLU A 24 -20.82 -1.99 0.45
C GLU A 24 -19.90 -2.38 1.61
N ILE A 25 -19.88 -1.58 2.67
CA ILE A 25 -19.19 -1.91 3.92
C ILE A 25 -20.10 -2.85 4.73
N ILE A 26 -19.77 -4.14 4.78
CA ILE A 26 -20.54 -5.16 5.51
C ILE A 26 -20.09 -5.34 6.96
N TYR A 27 -18.92 -4.81 7.32
CA TYR A 27 -18.40 -4.84 8.69
C TYR A 27 -17.46 -3.66 8.92
N LYS A 28 -17.58 -3.00 10.07
CA LYS A 28 -16.68 -1.93 10.51
C LYS A 28 -16.50 -2.01 12.02
N THR A 29 -15.27 -2.03 12.51
CA THR A 29 -14.96 -1.95 13.95
C THR A 29 -13.74 -1.09 14.20
N MET A 30 -13.71 -0.46 15.38
CA MET A 30 -12.58 0.28 15.92
C MET A 30 -12.27 -0.28 17.31
N PHE A 31 -11.01 -0.34 17.71
CA PHE A 31 -10.61 -0.81 19.04
C PHE A 31 -9.30 -0.17 19.49
N GLY A 32 -9.09 -0.10 20.81
CA GLY A 32 -7.87 0.42 21.41
C GLY A 32 -7.74 1.95 21.33
N ASN A 33 -6.54 2.42 21.66
CA ASN A 33 -6.22 3.84 21.82
C ASN A 33 -5.16 4.29 20.82
N GLN A 34 -5.17 5.56 20.49
CA GLN A 34 -4.15 6.16 19.65
C GLN A 34 -2.78 6.13 20.36
N ARG A 35 -1.70 5.88 19.59
CA ARG A 35 -0.33 5.82 20.14
C ARG A 35 0.24 7.20 20.49
N VAL A 36 0.03 8.17 19.60
CA VAL A 36 0.68 9.49 19.64
C VAL A 36 -0.20 10.53 20.31
N LYS A 37 -1.52 10.43 20.10
CA LYS A 37 -2.51 11.30 20.74
C LYS A 37 -3.18 10.53 21.87
N SER A 38 -3.53 11.20 22.97
CA SER A 38 -4.43 10.60 23.94
C SER A 38 -5.84 10.54 23.34
N GLY A 39 -6.42 9.34 23.28
CA GLY A 39 -7.79 9.16 22.81
C GLY A 39 -8.08 7.79 22.20
N VAL A 40 -9.35 7.42 22.22
CA VAL A 40 -9.86 6.21 21.57
C VAL A 40 -9.72 6.35 20.05
N ILE A 41 -9.50 5.24 19.35
CA ILE A 41 -9.52 5.21 17.88
C ILE A 41 -10.95 5.38 17.38
N THR A 42 -11.14 6.26 16.41
CA THR A 42 -12.42 6.51 15.74
C THR A 42 -12.28 6.32 14.24
N ASP A 43 -13.38 6.40 13.51
CA ASP A 43 -13.38 6.41 12.04
C ASP A 43 -12.71 7.66 11.42
N LYS A 44 -12.38 8.65 12.24
CA LYS A 44 -11.62 9.85 11.86
C LYS A 44 -10.14 9.77 12.24
N THR A 45 -9.69 8.69 12.89
CA THR A 45 -8.27 8.53 13.24
C THR A 45 -7.43 8.34 11.98
N LEU A 46 -6.38 9.16 11.85
CA LEU A 46 -5.42 9.04 10.75
C LEU A 46 -4.33 8.02 11.10
N PHE A 47 -4.04 7.13 10.15
CA PHE A 47 -2.98 6.12 10.25
C PHE A 47 -1.91 6.38 9.18
N LEU A 48 -0.66 6.04 9.50
CA LEU A 48 0.40 6.02 8.49
C LEU A 48 0.14 4.90 7.48
N LEU A 49 0.06 5.24 6.19
CA LEU A 49 -0.23 4.28 5.13
C LEU A 49 0.88 3.23 4.91
N ALA A 50 2.11 3.52 5.32
CA ALA A 50 3.28 2.67 5.08
C ALA A 50 3.32 2.19 3.61
N SER A 51 3.52 0.89 3.36
CA SER A 51 3.60 0.35 2.00
C SER A 51 2.29 0.40 1.20
N VAL A 52 1.13 0.65 1.82
CA VAL A 52 -0.14 0.86 1.09
C VAL A 52 -0.03 2.06 0.14
N SER A 53 0.78 3.07 0.49
CA SER A 53 1.09 4.23 -0.36
C SER A 53 1.59 3.87 -1.76
N LYS A 54 2.28 2.73 -1.94
CA LYS A 54 2.80 2.30 -3.24
C LYS A 54 1.69 2.01 -4.24
N SER A 55 0.59 1.38 -3.78
CA SER A 55 -0.56 1.08 -4.64
C SER A 55 -1.24 2.36 -5.10
N VAL A 56 -1.45 3.32 -4.20
CA VAL A 56 -2.02 4.64 -4.50
C VAL A 56 -1.16 5.37 -5.54
N LEU A 57 0.16 5.40 -5.34
CA LEU A 57 1.07 6.05 -6.28
C LEU A 57 1.11 5.33 -7.64
N ALA A 58 1.09 4.00 -7.66
CA ALA A 58 1.05 3.22 -8.90
C ALA A 58 -0.22 3.52 -9.71
N THR A 59 -1.39 3.67 -9.05
CA THR A 59 -2.63 4.09 -9.71
C THR A 59 -2.50 5.49 -10.30
N ALA A 60 -1.92 6.44 -9.56
CA ALA A 60 -1.69 7.79 -10.09
C ALA A 60 -0.80 7.77 -11.35
N ILE A 61 0.29 6.99 -11.34
CA ILE A 61 1.15 6.81 -12.52
C ILE A 61 0.38 6.20 -13.69
N ALA A 62 -0.44 5.17 -13.43
CA ALA A 62 -1.26 4.55 -14.48
C ALA A 62 -2.25 5.54 -15.11
N LEU A 63 -2.86 6.42 -14.32
CA LEU A 63 -3.72 7.50 -14.83
C LEU A 63 -2.94 8.50 -15.69
N MET A 64 -1.70 8.82 -15.30
CA MET A 64 -0.84 9.69 -16.11
C MET A 64 -0.48 9.06 -17.47
N VAL A 65 -0.29 7.74 -17.50
CA VAL A 65 -0.10 6.98 -18.75
C VAL A 65 -1.37 6.98 -19.60
N ASP A 66 -2.52 6.71 -18.99
CA ASP A 66 -3.82 6.73 -19.67
C ASP A 66 -4.11 8.10 -20.30
N HIS A 67 -3.71 9.18 -19.64
CA HIS A 67 -3.81 10.55 -20.16
C HIS A 67 -2.72 10.94 -21.18
N GLY A 68 -1.80 10.03 -21.52
CA GLY A 68 -0.70 10.29 -22.45
C GLY A 68 0.36 11.26 -21.94
N SER A 69 0.34 11.59 -20.64
CA SER A 69 1.31 12.50 -20.02
C SER A 69 2.61 11.81 -19.61
N LEU A 70 2.63 10.47 -19.64
CA LEU A 70 3.75 9.63 -19.27
C LEU A 70 3.69 8.29 -20.04
N ASP A 71 4.81 7.60 -20.20
CA ASP A 71 4.86 6.27 -20.82
C ASP A 71 5.53 5.25 -19.86
N PHE A 72 4.98 4.05 -19.76
CA PHE A 72 5.55 2.97 -18.94
C PHE A 72 6.95 2.55 -19.40
N ASP A 73 7.22 2.64 -20.71
CA ASP A 73 8.52 2.31 -21.29
C ASP A 73 9.51 3.48 -21.22
N GLU A 74 9.07 4.64 -20.72
CA GLU A 74 9.91 5.83 -20.56
C GLU A 74 11.09 5.55 -19.60
N LYS A 75 12.24 6.12 -19.99
CA LYS A 75 13.49 6.04 -19.24
C LYS A 75 13.83 7.42 -18.69
N PHE A 76 13.99 7.51 -17.38
CA PHE A 76 14.25 8.78 -16.70
C PHE A 76 15.71 8.87 -16.27
N LYS A 77 16.36 9.98 -16.62
CA LYS A 77 17.67 10.36 -16.08
C LYS A 77 17.49 11.47 -15.06
N LEU A 78 17.47 11.10 -13.78
CA LEU A 78 17.29 12.06 -12.69
C LEU A 78 18.64 12.67 -12.27
N PRO A 79 18.71 13.97 -11.89
CA PRO A 79 19.96 14.69 -11.63
C PRO A 79 20.86 14.02 -10.59
N TYR A 80 20.25 13.41 -9.56
CA TYR A 80 20.97 12.82 -8.42
C TYR A 80 21.08 11.29 -8.50
N LEU A 81 20.64 10.68 -9.59
CA LEU A 81 20.65 9.22 -9.78
C LEU A 81 21.65 8.85 -10.87
N LYS A 82 22.68 8.09 -10.49
CA LYS A 82 23.74 7.66 -11.42
C LYS A 82 23.16 6.82 -12.57
N ASN A 83 22.21 5.94 -12.26
CA ASN A 83 21.61 5.04 -13.23
C ASN A 83 20.32 5.64 -13.80
N ILE A 84 20.07 5.35 -15.07
CA ILE A 84 18.77 5.58 -15.71
C ILE A 84 17.76 4.62 -15.05
N ILE A 85 16.59 5.13 -14.73
CA ILE A 85 15.50 4.34 -14.16
C ILE A 85 14.39 4.18 -15.19
N SER A 86 13.65 3.08 -15.09
CA SER A 86 12.43 2.82 -15.87
C SER A 86 11.34 2.38 -14.92
N LEU A 87 10.09 2.72 -15.26
CA LEU A 87 8.91 2.30 -14.50
C LEU A 87 8.65 0.81 -14.64
N LEU A 88 9.01 0.24 -15.79
CA LEU A 88 9.06 -1.19 -16.00
C LEU A 88 10.43 -1.74 -15.61
N LYS A 89 10.44 -2.72 -14.72
CA LYS A 89 11.66 -3.47 -14.43
C LYS A 89 11.92 -4.40 -15.61
N THR A 90 12.92 -4.07 -16.42
CA THR A 90 13.47 -5.02 -17.39
C THR A 90 14.12 -6.18 -16.64
N HIS A 91 13.37 -7.28 -16.48
CA HIS A 91 13.98 -8.56 -16.10
C HIS A 91 14.82 -9.03 -17.30
N ASN A 92 16.13 -8.76 -17.27
CA ASN A 92 17.09 -9.45 -18.13
C ASN A 92 17.09 -10.94 -17.77
N ARG A 93 16.20 -11.70 -18.42
CA ARG A 93 15.99 -13.14 -18.23
C ARG A 93 17.05 -13.98 -18.96
N LEU A 94 18.31 -13.54 -18.97
CA LEU A 94 19.37 -14.13 -19.81
C LEU A 94 20.65 -14.58 -19.07
N SER A 95 20.71 -14.55 -17.73
CA SER A 95 21.90 -15.02 -17.00
C SER A 95 21.80 -16.45 -16.43
N ILE A 96 20.68 -17.17 -16.61
CA ILE A 96 20.50 -18.51 -16.01
C ILE A 96 20.84 -19.66 -16.99
N LEU A 97 21.07 -19.42 -18.28
CA LEU A 97 21.30 -20.47 -19.29
C LEU A 97 22.78 -20.65 -19.73
N ARG A 98 23.76 -20.27 -18.92
CA ARG A 98 25.20 -20.54 -19.18
C ARG A 98 25.91 -21.25 -18.04
N LYS A 99 25.24 -22.19 -17.37
CA LYS A 99 25.87 -23.04 -16.36
C LYS A 99 25.37 -24.47 -16.39
N TYR A 100 25.37 -25.09 -17.58
CA TYR A 100 25.50 -26.54 -17.78
C TYR A 100 26.24 -26.75 -19.10
#